data_AF-A0A0Q5TL92-F1
#
_entry.id   AF-A0A0Q5TL92-F1
#
_cell.length_a   1.000
_cell.length_b   1.000
_cell.length_c   1.000
_cell.angle_alpha   90.00
_cell.angle_beta   90.00
_cell.angle_gamma   90.00
#
_symmetry.space_group_name_H-M   'P 1'
#
loop_
_entity.id
_entity.type
_entity.pdbx_description
1 polymer ?
#
loop_
_entity_poly.entity_id
_entity_poly.type
_entity_poly.pdbx_seq_one_letter_code
_entity_poly.pdbx_strand_id
1 'polypeptide(L)'
;MILERNRRSQLALLLIALLAAIAGQTEAQKAAKQTAVSTCASKEKCHTCIQTEGCAWCMQPDFKGQSRCYQNTSLLCPEEFAYSPITLEEILVNNKLTNENKVAGGGGYSMSGESSNTWSSSYSESSSSSSSSSSSLSGSNYEFRSAGEIVQIQPQSIRLALRVNEKHNIKIRYSQAEGYPVDLYYLMDLSKSMQDDKDKLSTLGDKLSETMKRITNNFHLGFGSFVDKVLMPYVSTIPKKLEHPCEDCKAPYGYHNHMPLNNNTESFSNEVKNATVSGNLDAPEGGFDAIMQAIACRSQIGWRQQARRLLVFSTDAGFHYAGDGKLGGVIAPNDGECHLNEEGGYTHSTLQDYPSISQINQKVKDNAINIIFAVTSNQLSVYEKLVEHIQGASAAKLDNDSSNVVELVKEEYAENLLFGRDEGQCHWRCENHLLLVLPEQRTRTADLQVRQPEGGPASELHSPDSVAQVSRGSARLDTDDLHLARRHQRGHANPAEYAVLVSL
;
A
#
# COMPACT_ATOMS: atom_id res chain seq x y z
N MET A 1 -11.45 -4.73 76.81
CA MET A 1 -12.91 -4.80 76.53
C MET A 1 -13.41 -3.84 75.44
N ILE A 2 -12.97 -2.58 75.36
CA ILE A 2 -13.47 -1.63 74.32
C ILE A 2 -12.93 -1.95 72.91
N LEU A 3 -11.67 -2.39 72.80
CA LEU A 3 -11.03 -2.74 71.53
C LEU A 3 -11.61 -4.00 70.85
N GLU A 4 -12.01 -5.02 71.61
CA GLU A 4 -12.61 -6.25 71.05
C GLU A 4 -14.04 -6.02 70.54
N ARG A 5 -14.80 -5.13 71.18
CA ARG A 5 -16.16 -4.77 70.77
C ARG A 5 -16.15 -4.03 69.43
N ASN A 6 -15.13 -3.19 69.20
CA ASN A 6 -14.97 -2.46 67.95
C ASN A 6 -14.55 -3.39 66.78
N ARG A 7 -13.69 -4.38 67.06
CA ARG A 7 -13.28 -5.39 66.08
C ARG A 7 -14.42 -6.30 65.63
N ARG A 8 -15.28 -6.73 66.56
CA ARG A 8 -16.49 -7.51 66.22
C ARG A 8 -17.50 -6.71 65.40
N SER A 9 -17.64 -5.41 65.70
CA SER A 9 -18.52 -4.52 64.92
C SER A 9 -18.02 -4.32 63.48
N GLN A 10 -16.71 -4.15 63.28
CA GLN A 10 -16.13 -4.02 61.94
C GLN A 10 -16.19 -5.32 61.12
N LEU A 11 -15.97 -6.47 61.76
CA LEU A 11 -16.15 -7.78 61.12
C LEU A 11 -17.60 -8.02 60.70
N ALA A 12 -18.57 -7.62 61.52
CA ALA A 12 -20.00 -7.72 61.18
C ALA A 12 -20.37 -6.82 59.99
N LEU A 13 -19.85 -5.59 59.92
CA LEU A 13 -20.05 -4.67 58.80
C LEU A 13 -19.45 -5.21 57.49
N LEU A 14 -18.26 -5.78 57.54
CA LEU A 14 -17.62 -6.42 56.38
C LEU A 14 -18.41 -7.63 55.89
N LEU A 15 -18.95 -8.45 56.80
CA LEU A 15 -19.76 -9.61 56.43
C LEU A 15 -21.09 -9.21 55.79
N ILE A 16 -21.73 -8.14 56.30
CA ILE A 16 -22.95 -7.58 55.72
C ILE A 16 -22.68 -6.99 54.33
N ALA A 17 -21.56 -6.28 54.15
CA ALA A 17 -21.16 -5.75 52.84
C ALA A 17 -20.88 -6.87 51.82
N LEU A 18 -20.24 -7.96 52.25
CA LEU A 18 -19.97 -9.12 51.40
C LEU A 18 -21.26 -9.83 51.00
N LEU A 19 -22.20 -10.03 51.94
CA LEU A 19 -23.50 -10.63 51.66
C LEU A 19 -24.36 -9.75 50.75
N ALA A 20 -24.31 -8.42 50.91
CA ALA A 20 -24.99 -7.48 50.02
C ALA A 20 -24.38 -7.49 48.59
N ALA A 21 -23.06 -7.60 48.47
CA ALA A 21 -22.39 -7.71 47.18
C ALA A 21 -22.74 -9.03 46.45
N ILE A 22 -22.81 -10.16 47.19
CA ILE A 22 -23.22 -11.45 46.65
C ILE A 22 -24.70 -11.40 46.22
N ALA A 23 -25.58 -10.82 47.05
CA ALA A 23 -26.98 -10.64 46.70
C ALA A 23 -27.16 -9.75 45.44
N GLY A 24 -26.44 -8.64 45.35
CA GLY A 24 -26.48 -7.74 44.18
C GLY A 24 -25.98 -8.41 42.89
N GLN A 25 -24.97 -9.28 42.97
CA GLN A 25 -24.53 -10.08 41.82
C GLN A 25 -25.59 -11.11 41.38
N THR A 26 -26.31 -11.74 42.32
CA THR A 26 -27.39 -12.68 41.97
C THR A 26 -28.59 -12.00 41.30
N GLU A 27 -28.94 -10.77 41.71
CA GLU A 27 -30.01 -9.99 41.08
C GLU A 27 -29.60 -9.46 39.71
N ALA A 28 -28.36 -9.00 39.53
CA ALA A 28 -27.84 -8.60 38.22
C ALA A 28 -27.80 -9.76 37.21
N GLN A 29 -27.43 -10.97 37.65
CA GLN A 29 -27.48 -12.17 36.80
C GLN A 29 -28.92 -12.61 36.49
N LYS A 30 -29.87 -12.45 37.43
CA LYS A 30 -31.29 -12.73 37.20
C LYS A 30 -31.91 -11.73 36.22
N ALA A 31 -31.57 -10.44 36.35
CA ALA A 31 -32.00 -9.39 35.43
C ALA A 31 -31.45 -9.63 34.02
N ALA A 32 -30.15 -9.91 33.86
CA ALA A 32 -29.56 -10.23 32.56
C ALA A 32 -30.21 -11.45 31.87
N LYS A 33 -30.64 -12.45 32.65
CA LYS A 33 -31.30 -13.67 32.15
C LYS A 33 -32.79 -13.44 31.82
N GLN A 34 -33.47 -12.50 32.49
CA GLN A 34 -34.86 -12.12 32.18
C GLN A 34 -34.98 -11.13 31.02
N THR A 35 -34.00 -10.24 30.81
CA THR A 35 -34.00 -9.30 29.68
C THR A 35 -33.73 -9.97 28.33
N ALA A 36 -33.08 -11.15 28.32
CA ALA A 36 -32.87 -11.94 27.10
C ALA A 36 -34.14 -12.66 26.60
N VAL A 37 -35.16 -12.86 27.44
CA VAL A 37 -36.40 -13.58 27.08
C VAL A 37 -37.41 -12.66 26.34
N SER A 38 -37.25 -11.35 26.40
CA SER A 38 -38.24 -10.39 25.86
C SER A 38 -37.81 -9.58 24.63
N THR A 39 -36.56 -9.71 24.15
CA THR A 39 -36.06 -8.94 23.00
C THR A 39 -36.53 -9.48 21.65
N CYS A 40 -36.55 -10.80 21.46
CA CYS A 40 -36.93 -11.42 20.18
C CYS A 40 -38.43 -11.32 19.88
N ALA A 41 -39.29 -11.62 20.87
CA ALA A 41 -40.74 -11.74 20.66
C ALA A 41 -41.41 -10.46 20.16
N SER A 42 -40.82 -9.29 20.43
CA SER A 42 -41.29 -7.96 19.97
C SER A 42 -41.11 -7.71 18.47
N LYS A 43 -40.41 -8.57 17.74
CA LYS A 43 -40.09 -8.37 16.32
C LYS A 43 -41.11 -9.07 15.43
N GLU A 44 -41.92 -8.28 14.73
CA GLU A 44 -43.02 -8.78 13.87
C GLU A 44 -42.58 -9.25 12.47
N LYS A 45 -41.37 -8.89 12.02
CA LYS A 45 -40.85 -9.25 10.70
C LYS A 45 -39.60 -10.12 10.79
N CYS A 46 -39.48 -11.08 9.87
CA CYS A 46 -38.30 -11.94 9.75
C CYS A 46 -37.00 -11.14 9.70
N HIS A 47 -36.92 -10.14 8.81
CA HIS A 47 -35.69 -9.35 8.65
C HIS A 47 -35.27 -8.64 9.94
N THR A 48 -36.21 -8.12 10.75
CA THR A 48 -35.88 -7.49 12.04
C THR A 48 -35.51 -8.49 13.12
N CYS A 49 -36.08 -9.69 13.06
CA CYS A 49 -35.81 -10.76 14.00
C CYS A 49 -34.38 -11.29 13.85
N ILE A 50 -34.00 -11.64 12.62
CA ILE A 50 -32.71 -12.26 12.33
C ILE A 50 -31.51 -11.31 12.49
N GLN A 51 -31.74 -10.01 12.55
CA GLN A 51 -30.71 -8.99 12.87
C GLN A 51 -30.39 -8.90 14.36
N THR A 52 -31.19 -9.55 15.22
CA THR A 52 -31.01 -9.55 16.66
C THR A 52 -30.27 -10.83 17.06
N GLU A 53 -29.15 -10.69 17.76
CA GLU A 53 -28.34 -11.82 18.22
C GLU A 53 -29.17 -12.77 19.11
N GLY A 54 -29.03 -14.07 18.89
CA GLY A 54 -29.74 -15.09 19.67
C GLY A 54 -31.21 -15.31 19.29
N CYS A 55 -31.77 -14.55 18.34
CA CYS A 55 -33.14 -14.78 17.86
C CYS A 55 -33.20 -15.75 16.65
N ALA A 56 -34.34 -16.37 16.44
CA ALA A 56 -34.66 -17.22 15.29
C ALA A 56 -36.10 -16.92 14.82
N TRP A 57 -36.37 -17.17 13.54
CA TRP A 57 -37.67 -16.92 12.92
C TRP A 57 -38.36 -18.21 12.48
N CYS A 58 -39.63 -18.39 12.84
CA CYS A 58 -40.42 -19.55 12.42
C CYS A 58 -41.20 -19.27 11.13
N MET A 59 -40.87 -20.03 10.08
CA MET A 59 -41.49 -19.95 8.75
C MET A 59 -42.67 -20.92 8.57
N GLN A 60 -43.08 -21.65 9.60
CA GLN A 60 -44.18 -22.60 9.52
C GLN A 60 -45.48 -21.89 9.10
N PRO A 61 -46.19 -22.36 8.05
CA PRO A 61 -47.41 -21.71 7.56
C PRO A 61 -48.47 -21.51 8.66
N ASP A 62 -48.81 -22.58 9.38
CA ASP A 62 -49.85 -22.62 10.42
C ASP A 62 -49.29 -22.48 11.85
N PHE A 63 -48.28 -21.63 12.02
CA PHE A 63 -47.65 -21.43 13.33
C PHE A 63 -48.64 -20.86 14.36
N LYS A 64 -48.94 -21.63 15.43
CA LYS A 64 -49.87 -21.24 16.51
C LYS A 64 -49.19 -20.57 17.72
N GLY A 65 -47.89 -20.27 17.63
CA GLY A 65 -47.17 -19.58 18.69
C GLY A 65 -47.48 -18.08 18.74
N GLN A 66 -47.23 -17.44 19.88
CA GLN A 66 -47.54 -16.02 20.10
C GLN A 66 -46.71 -15.06 19.23
N SER A 67 -45.47 -15.41 18.89
CA SER A 67 -44.61 -14.62 17.99
C SER A 67 -43.75 -15.54 17.14
N ARG A 68 -43.62 -15.23 15.84
CA ARG A 68 -42.75 -15.97 14.92
C ARG A 68 -41.26 -15.74 15.21
N CYS A 69 -40.91 -14.64 15.87
CA CYS A 69 -39.56 -14.40 16.34
C CYS A 69 -39.40 -14.93 17.77
N TYR A 70 -38.45 -15.83 17.99
CA TYR A 70 -38.24 -16.48 19.28
C TYR A 70 -36.75 -16.60 19.59
N GLN A 71 -36.42 -16.90 20.85
CA GLN A 71 -35.03 -17.16 21.24
C GLN A 71 -34.59 -18.50 20.66
N ASN A 72 -33.43 -18.53 19.98
CA ASN A 72 -32.91 -19.71 19.26
C ASN A 72 -32.65 -20.94 20.17
N THR A 73 -32.76 -20.80 21.49
CA THR A 73 -32.68 -21.90 22.48
C THR A 73 -34.04 -22.55 22.80
N SER A 74 -35.13 -22.05 22.22
CA SER A 74 -36.49 -22.54 22.50
C SER A 74 -36.99 -23.50 21.42
N LEU A 75 -37.56 -24.64 21.83
CA LEU A 75 -38.20 -25.65 20.96
C LEU A 75 -39.59 -25.21 20.42
N LEU A 76 -39.74 -23.92 20.10
CA LEU A 76 -41.03 -23.34 19.73
C LEU A 76 -41.44 -23.64 18.27
N CYS A 77 -40.47 -23.84 17.38
CA CYS A 77 -40.69 -24.09 15.95
C CYS A 77 -40.02 -25.42 15.56
N PRO A 78 -40.64 -26.25 14.70
CA PRO A 78 -39.96 -27.40 14.10
C PRO A 78 -38.70 -26.97 13.35
N GLU A 79 -37.62 -27.76 13.43
CA GLU A 79 -36.31 -27.39 12.88
C GLU A 79 -36.35 -27.11 11.38
N GLU A 80 -37.19 -27.83 10.62
CA GLU A 80 -37.35 -27.65 9.18
C GLU A 80 -37.98 -26.30 8.78
N PHE A 81 -38.63 -25.63 9.73
CA PHE A 81 -39.23 -24.30 9.53
C PHE A 81 -38.50 -23.20 10.30
N ALA A 82 -37.49 -23.54 11.10
CA ALA A 82 -36.70 -22.61 11.86
C ALA A 82 -35.63 -21.96 10.96
N TYR A 83 -35.67 -20.63 10.85
CA TYR A 83 -34.65 -19.86 10.16
C TYR A 83 -33.85 -19.03 11.16
N SER A 84 -32.60 -19.41 11.35
CA SER A 84 -31.62 -18.68 12.16
C SER A 84 -30.34 -18.58 11.35
N PRO A 85 -30.01 -17.42 10.75
CA PRO A 85 -28.74 -17.27 10.07
C PRO A 85 -27.60 -17.43 11.09
N ILE A 86 -26.63 -18.25 10.73
CA ILE A 86 -25.45 -18.56 11.53
C ILE A 86 -24.27 -17.85 10.88
N THR A 87 -23.42 -17.23 11.70
CA THR A 87 -22.13 -16.76 11.23
C THR A 87 -21.24 -17.96 10.90
N LEU A 88 -20.74 -18.02 9.67
CA LEU A 88 -19.88 -19.10 9.19
C LEU A 88 -18.58 -18.52 8.64
N GLU A 89 -17.47 -18.97 9.18
CA GLU A 89 -16.13 -18.72 8.65
C GLU A 89 -15.62 -20.02 8.02
N GLU A 90 -15.20 -19.94 6.76
CA GLU A 90 -14.57 -21.02 6.03
C GLU A 90 -13.25 -20.54 5.47
N ILE A 91 -12.17 -21.24 5.80
CA ILE A 91 -10.84 -20.92 5.28
C ILE A 91 -10.71 -21.56 3.89
N LEU A 92 -10.58 -20.74 2.85
CA LEU A 92 -10.43 -21.19 1.47
C LEU A 92 -8.97 -21.52 1.14
N VAL A 93 -8.03 -20.68 1.62
CA VAL A 93 -6.59 -20.85 1.38
C VAL A 93 -5.84 -20.65 2.70
N ASN A 94 -5.06 -21.66 3.11
CA ASN A 94 -4.41 -21.73 4.42
C ASN A 94 -2.97 -22.26 4.37
N ASN A 95 -2.18 -21.74 3.44
CA ASN A 95 -0.77 -22.07 3.32
C ASN A 95 -0.05 -21.76 4.63
N LYS A 96 0.85 -22.65 5.04
CA LYS A 96 1.62 -22.50 6.26
C LYS A 96 2.60 -21.33 6.11
N LEU A 97 2.79 -20.59 7.19
CA LEU A 97 3.83 -19.57 7.28
C LEU A 97 5.20 -20.19 6.95
N THR A 98 5.98 -19.48 6.15
CA THR A 98 7.32 -19.92 5.75
C THR A 98 8.28 -19.78 6.92
N ASN A 99 8.89 -20.90 7.34
CA ASN A 99 10.00 -20.94 8.29
C ASN A 99 11.26 -21.47 7.59
N GLU A 100 12.44 -20.93 7.95
CA GLU A 100 13.72 -21.07 7.25
C GLU A 100 14.16 -22.49 6.86
N ASN A 101 13.75 -23.53 7.59
CA ASN A 101 14.30 -24.88 7.43
C ASN A 101 14.01 -25.60 6.09
N LYS A 102 13.43 -24.94 5.09
CA LYS A 102 13.14 -25.55 3.78
C LYS A 102 13.59 -24.74 2.56
N VAL A 103 14.16 -23.55 2.71
CA VAL A 103 14.52 -22.70 1.54
C VAL A 103 16.01 -22.80 1.17
N ALA A 104 16.86 -23.35 2.04
CA ALA A 104 18.26 -23.61 1.72
C ALA A 104 18.46 -25.02 1.14
N GLY A 105 18.59 -25.13 -0.19
CA GLY A 105 19.12 -26.36 -0.83
C GLY A 105 18.44 -26.76 -2.13
N GLY A 106 18.43 -25.88 -3.14
CA GLY A 106 17.91 -26.19 -4.48
C GLY A 106 18.81 -25.66 -5.58
N GLY A 107 20.04 -26.16 -5.68
CA GLY A 107 20.95 -25.81 -6.77
C GLY A 107 22.34 -26.43 -6.61
N GLY A 108 22.55 -27.61 -7.20
CA GLY A 108 23.87 -28.24 -7.24
C GLY A 108 23.81 -29.75 -7.45
N TYR A 109 23.35 -30.20 -8.61
CA TYR A 109 23.58 -31.59 -9.04
C TYR A 109 24.99 -31.68 -9.61
N SER A 110 25.96 -32.08 -8.78
CA SER A 110 27.28 -32.51 -9.25
C SER A 110 27.24 -34.03 -9.44
N MET A 111 27.53 -34.47 -10.67
CA MET A 111 27.68 -35.88 -11.02
C MET A 111 29.01 -36.41 -10.51
N SER A 112 28.98 -37.46 -9.67
CA SER A 112 29.97 -38.55 -9.70
C SER A 112 29.40 -39.74 -8.94
N GLY A 113 28.74 -40.64 -9.68
CA GLY A 113 28.32 -41.95 -9.19
C GLY A 113 29.49 -42.92 -9.25
N GLU A 114 29.90 -43.40 -8.08
CA GLU A 114 30.75 -44.59 -7.96
C GLU A 114 29.87 -45.80 -7.61
N SER A 115 30.10 -46.84 -8.40
CA SER A 115 29.31 -48.05 -8.56
C SER A 115 29.38 -48.99 -7.36
N SER A 116 28.29 -49.67 -7.04
CA SER A 116 28.39 -51.06 -6.58
C SER A 116 27.20 -51.88 -7.11
N ASN A 117 27.57 -52.82 -7.98
CA ASN A 117 26.70 -53.76 -8.66
C ASN A 117 26.14 -54.79 -7.68
N THR A 118 24.89 -55.21 -7.91
CA THR A 118 24.48 -56.58 -7.64
C THR A 118 23.77 -57.11 -8.87
N TRP A 119 24.44 -58.02 -9.57
CA TRP A 119 23.92 -58.72 -10.74
C TRP A 119 22.97 -59.84 -10.32
N SER A 120 21.84 -59.96 -11.01
CA SER A 120 21.27 -61.28 -11.34
C SER A 120 20.60 -61.20 -12.69
N SER A 121 20.97 -62.16 -13.54
CA SER A 121 20.76 -62.27 -14.97
C SER A 121 19.32 -62.63 -15.36
N SER A 122 18.88 -62.24 -16.57
CA SER A 122 18.53 -63.18 -17.65
C SER A 122 17.79 -62.52 -18.83
N TYR A 123 18.41 -62.60 -20.01
CA TYR A 123 17.89 -62.90 -21.36
C TYR A 123 16.54 -62.37 -21.88
N SER A 124 16.68 -61.57 -22.96
CA SER A 124 16.05 -61.70 -24.28
C SER A 124 14.59 -61.31 -24.56
N GLU A 125 14.51 -60.43 -25.56
CA GLU A 125 13.62 -60.42 -26.74
C GLU A 125 12.30 -59.64 -26.73
N SER A 126 12.24 -58.82 -27.78
CA SER A 126 11.16 -58.01 -28.30
C SER A 126 9.98 -58.84 -28.82
N SER A 127 8.76 -58.38 -28.57
CA SER A 127 7.74 -58.24 -29.62
C SER A 127 6.52 -57.46 -29.14
N SER A 128 6.01 -56.68 -30.09
CA SER A 128 4.79 -55.88 -30.07
C SER A 128 3.51 -56.66 -29.76
N SER A 129 2.60 -56.08 -28.99
CA SER A 129 1.23 -55.75 -29.45
C SER A 129 0.35 -55.23 -28.31
N SER A 130 -0.56 -54.35 -28.72
CA SER A 130 -1.53 -53.60 -27.95
C SER A 130 -2.76 -54.41 -27.57
N SER A 131 -3.20 -54.33 -26.31
CA SER A 131 -4.63 -54.24 -25.94
C SER A 131 -4.84 -53.97 -24.44
N SER A 132 -5.48 -52.81 -24.20
CA SER A 132 -6.37 -52.37 -23.12
C SER A 132 -6.55 -53.14 -21.79
N SER A 133 -6.46 -52.31 -20.74
CA SER A 133 -7.16 -52.29 -19.43
C SER A 133 -6.91 -53.43 -18.43
N SER A 134 -6.16 -53.13 -17.37
CA SER A 134 -6.70 -52.56 -16.10
C SER A 134 -5.68 -52.75 -14.97
N SER A 135 -5.15 -51.67 -14.41
CA SER A 135 -4.65 -51.70 -13.03
C SER A 135 -4.55 -50.29 -12.45
N SER A 136 -5.33 -50.12 -11.40
CA SER A 136 -5.43 -49.00 -10.49
C SER A 136 -4.06 -48.74 -9.84
N LEU A 137 -3.50 -47.54 -10.01
CA LEU A 137 -2.41 -47.06 -9.17
C LEU A 137 -2.60 -45.56 -8.88
N SER A 138 -3.11 -45.35 -7.67
CA SER A 138 -2.86 -44.25 -6.74
C SER A 138 -2.27 -42.98 -7.34
N GLY A 139 -3.11 -41.94 -7.38
CA GLY A 139 -2.71 -40.57 -7.67
C GLY A 139 -1.51 -40.14 -6.84
N SER A 140 -0.46 -39.73 -7.54
CA SER A 140 0.52 -38.79 -7.01
C SER A 140 0.09 -37.43 -7.53
N ASN A 141 -0.49 -36.60 -6.67
CA ASN A 141 -0.54 -35.16 -6.89
C ASN A 141 0.90 -34.73 -7.16
N TYR A 142 1.24 -34.49 -8.42
CA TYR A 142 2.37 -33.66 -8.77
C TYR A 142 2.00 -32.25 -8.32
N GLU A 143 2.21 -31.97 -7.02
CA GLU A 143 2.43 -30.61 -6.53
C GLU A 143 3.57 -30.06 -7.38
N PHE A 144 3.23 -29.21 -8.34
CA PHE A 144 4.16 -28.28 -8.93
C PHE A 144 4.65 -27.37 -7.79
N ARG A 145 5.67 -27.81 -7.07
CA ARG A 145 6.34 -27.00 -6.06
C ARG A 145 7.15 -25.95 -6.81
N SER A 146 6.54 -24.77 -6.97
CA SER A 146 7.32 -23.56 -7.15
C SER A 146 8.27 -23.46 -5.96
N ALA A 147 9.57 -23.56 -6.23
CA ALA A 147 10.58 -23.19 -5.24
C ALA A 147 10.38 -21.69 -4.93
N GLY A 148 10.01 -21.35 -3.68
CA GLY A 148 10.21 -19.99 -3.17
C GLY A 148 8.98 -19.11 -2.91
N GLU A 149 7.75 -19.62 -2.84
CA GLU A 149 6.62 -18.77 -2.42
C GLU A 149 6.69 -18.48 -0.91
N ILE A 150 7.04 -17.23 -0.56
CA ILE A 150 7.15 -16.77 0.82
C ILE A 150 5.75 -16.43 1.35
N VAL A 151 5.30 -17.15 2.38
CA VAL A 151 4.00 -16.96 3.02
C VAL A 151 4.20 -16.31 4.39
N GLN A 152 3.83 -15.04 4.50
CA GLN A 152 3.98 -14.26 5.74
C GLN A 152 2.67 -14.08 6.52
N ILE A 153 1.51 -14.27 5.88
CA ILE A 153 0.19 -14.09 6.48
C ILE A 153 -0.59 -15.40 6.32
N GLN A 154 -1.29 -15.81 7.37
CA GLN A 154 -2.14 -17.00 7.41
C GLN A 154 -3.45 -16.71 8.18
N PRO A 155 -4.64 -17.04 7.65
CA PRO A 155 -4.92 -17.61 6.33
C PRO A 155 -4.80 -16.57 5.20
N GLN A 156 -4.72 -17.03 3.94
CA GLN A 156 -4.63 -16.13 2.77
C GLN A 156 -5.99 -15.80 2.17
N SER A 157 -6.99 -16.67 2.38
CA SER A 157 -8.34 -16.44 1.90
C SER A 157 -9.37 -17.10 2.83
N ILE A 158 -10.40 -16.34 3.16
CA ILE A 158 -11.54 -16.78 3.98
C ILE A 158 -12.85 -16.41 3.27
N ARG A 159 -13.85 -17.26 3.41
CA ARG A 159 -15.26 -16.97 3.09
C ARG A 159 -15.99 -16.77 4.40
N LEU A 160 -16.46 -15.54 4.63
CA LEU A 160 -17.21 -15.18 5.83
C LEU A 160 -18.67 -14.88 5.46
N ALA A 161 -19.59 -15.70 5.96
CA ALA A 161 -21.01 -15.38 5.98
C ALA A 161 -21.34 -14.85 7.38
N LEU A 162 -21.62 -13.55 7.49
CA LEU A 162 -21.82 -12.88 8.78
C LEU A 162 -23.30 -12.57 9.00
N ARG A 163 -23.81 -12.90 10.19
CA ARG A 163 -25.13 -12.43 10.61
C ARG A 163 -25.08 -10.92 10.89
N VAL A 164 -26.11 -10.21 10.43
CA VAL A 164 -26.19 -8.75 10.63
C VAL A 164 -26.13 -8.40 12.12
N ASN A 165 -25.30 -7.42 12.46
CA ASN A 165 -25.01 -6.95 13.83
C ASN A 165 -24.27 -7.95 14.74
N GLU A 166 -23.88 -9.11 14.24
CA GLU A 166 -23.05 -10.06 14.99
C GLU A 166 -21.57 -9.70 14.84
N LYS A 167 -20.83 -9.70 15.94
CA LYS A 167 -19.37 -9.49 15.92
C LYS A 167 -18.67 -10.83 15.71
N HIS A 168 -17.78 -10.88 14.72
CA HIS A 168 -16.96 -12.06 14.45
C HIS A 168 -15.48 -11.72 14.50
N ASN A 169 -14.69 -12.52 15.20
CA ASN A 169 -13.25 -12.31 15.36
C ASN A 169 -12.48 -13.26 14.45
N ILE A 170 -11.79 -12.70 13.44
CA ILE A 170 -10.93 -13.47 12.55
C ILE A 170 -9.52 -13.55 13.15
N LYS A 171 -8.97 -14.77 13.24
CA LYS A 171 -7.60 -14.97 13.72
C LYS A 171 -6.62 -14.98 12.56
N ILE A 172 -5.82 -13.93 12.46
CA ILE A 172 -4.73 -13.81 11.49
C ILE A 172 -3.40 -14.07 12.20
N ARG A 173 -2.52 -14.85 11.57
CA ARG A 173 -1.16 -15.09 12.02
C ARG A 173 -0.20 -14.45 11.03
N TYR A 174 0.82 -13.79 11.56
CA TYR A 174 1.89 -13.19 10.78
C TYR A 174 3.23 -13.79 11.21
N SER A 175 4.12 -14.02 10.25
CA SER A 175 5.53 -14.29 10.50
C SER A 175 6.37 -13.51 9.50
N GLN A 176 7.39 -12.84 10.01
CA GLN A 176 8.39 -12.27 9.13
C GLN A 176 9.25 -13.40 8.55
N ALA A 177 9.54 -13.33 7.25
CA ALA A 177 10.47 -14.24 6.62
C ALA A 177 11.89 -13.68 6.81
N GLU A 178 12.78 -14.46 7.41
CA GLU A 178 14.21 -14.14 7.44
C GLU A 178 14.77 -14.24 6.00
N GLY A 179 15.59 -13.26 5.61
CA GLY A 179 16.11 -13.14 4.25
C GLY A 179 15.06 -12.76 3.18
N TYR A 180 13.99 -12.03 3.56
CA TYR A 180 13.02 -11.52 2.58
C TYR A 180 13.73 -10.65 1.52
N PRO A 181 13.32 -10.70 0.23
CA PRO A 181 13.98 -9.93 -0.81
C PRO A 181 13.84 -8.42 -0.57
N VAL A 182 14.90 -7.68 -0.85
CA VAL A 182 14.93 -6.21 -0.70
C VAL A 182 15.33 -5.56 -2.02
N ASP A 183 14.54 -4.58 -2.44
CA ASP A 183 14.85 -3.68 -3.54
C ASP A 183 15.13 -2.31 -2.95
N LEU A 184 16.32 -1.78 -3.23
CA LEU A 184 16.71 -0.43 -2.84
C LEU A 184 17.00 0.40 -4.09
N TYR A 185 16.21 1.44 -4.31
CA TYR A 185 16.45 2.40 -5.37
C TYR A 185 16.98 3.70 -4.78
N TYR A 186 18.22 4.06 -5.13
CA TYR A 186 18.86 5.28 -4.65
C TYR A 186 18.60 6.41 -5.64
N LEU A 187 17.88 7.43 -5.20
CA LEU A 187 17.49 8.60 -5.98
C LEU A 187 18.25 9.83 -5.47
N MET A 188 19.19 10.31 -6.28
CA MET A 188 20.15 11.33 -5.87
C MET A 188 19.95 12.66 -6.60
N ASP A 189 19.96 13.74 -5.85
CA ASP A 189 20.13 15.09 -6.36
C ASP A 189 21.55 15.27 -6.95
N LEU A 190 21.63 15.66 -8.23
CA LEU A 190 22.89 15.95 -8.91
C LEU A 190 23.00 17.43 -9.30
N SER A 191 22.35 18.33 -8.55
CA SER A 191 22.66 19.76 -8.56
C SER A 191 24.14 20.01 -8.18
N LYS A 192 24.64 21.22 -8.45
CA LYS A 192 26.06 21.54 -8.25
C LYS A 192 26.47 21.48 -6.77
N SER A 193 25.54 21.76 -5.86
CA SER A 193 25.81 21.73 -4.42
C SER A 193 26.10 20.32 -3.91
N MET A 194 25.55 19.28 -4.55
CA MET A 194 25.74 17.86 -4.21
C MET A 194 27.06 17.24 -4.70
N GLN A 195 27.99 18.04 -5.21
CA GLN A 195 29.23 17.56 -5.83
C GLN A 195 30.15 16.79 -4.85
N ASP A 196 30.31 17.26 -3.62
CA ASP A 196 31.13 16.58 -2.61
C ASP A 196 30.41 15.35 -2.04
N ASP A 197 29.08 15.37 -1.99
CA ASP A 197 28.25 14.23 -1.58
C ASP A 197 28.30 13.08 -2.57
N LYS A 198 28.36 13.37 -3.88
CA LYS A 198 28.57 12.36 -4.91
C LYS A 198 29.82 11.51 -4.69
N ASP A 199 30.95 12.15 -4.37
CA ASP A 199 32.22 11.44 -4.21
C ASP A 199 32.15 10.47 -3.01
N LYS A 200 31.52 10.89 -1.91
CA LYS A 200 31.27 10.06 -0.73
C LYS A 200 30.32 8.89 -1.04
N LEU A 201 29.24 9.15 -1.80
CA LEU A 201 28.24 8.14 -2.13
C LEU A 201 28.76 7.01 -3.01
N SER A 202 29.78 7.29 -3.83
CA SER A 202 30.45 6.23 -4.59
C SER A 202 31.10 5.17 -3.69
N THR A 203 31.57 5.57 -2.50
CA THR A 203 32.11 4.65 -1.49
C THR A 203 31.02 4.04 -0.60
N LEU A 204 29.89 4.74 -0.44
CA LEU A 204 28.71 4.23 0.25
C LEU A 204 28.15 2.98 -0.45
N GLY A 205 28.10 2.99 -1.78
CA GLY A 205 27.54 1.89 -2.58
C GLY A 205 28.11 0.52 -2.23
N ASP A 206 29.44 0.45 -2.09
CA ASP A 206 30.15 -0.78 -1.72
C ASP A 206 29.79 -1.22 -0.29
N LYS A 207 29.79 -0.28 0.67
CA LYS A 207 29.46 -0.55 2.09
C LYS A 207 28.00 -0.95 2.28
N LEU A 208 27.08 -0.30 1.58
CA LEU A 208 25.65 -0.60 1.59
C LEU A 208 25.40 -1.99 1.03
N SER A 209 25.99 -2.31 -0.12
CA SER A 209 25.91 -3.65 -0.71
C SER A 209 26.43 -4.73 0.22
N GLU A 210 27.63 -4.56 0.78
CA GLU A 210 28.23 -5.53 1.68
C GLU A 210 27.35 -5.76 2.91
N THR A 211 26.81 -4.67 3.46
CA THR A 211 25.96 -4.71 4.64
C THR A 211 24.61 -5.37 4.37
N MET A 212 23.98 -5.05 3.23
CA MET A 212 22.69 -5.66 2.86
C MET A 212 22.83 -7.12 2.47
N LYS A 213 23.95 -7.53 1.86
CA LYS A 213 24.26 -8.94 1.58
C LYS A 213 24.40 -9.78 2.86
N ARG A 214 24.78 -9.17 3.99
CA ARG A 214 24.79 -9.86 5.30
C ARG A 214 23.39 -10.05 5.88
N ILE A 215 22.41 -9.24 5.46
CA ILE A 215 21.04 -9.25 5.97
C ILE A 215 20.14 -10.13 5.11
N THR A 216 20.28 -10.05 3.78
CA THR A 216 19.50 -10.84 2.83
C THR A 216 20.37 -11.26 1.64
N ASN A 217 20.21 -12.51 1.22
CA ASN A 217 20.86 -13.03 0.02
C ASN A 217 20.17 -12.56 -1.27
N ASN A 218 19.07 -11.82 -1.16
CA ASN A 218 18.24 -11.43 -2.30
C ASN A 218 18.02 -9.91 -2.38
N PHE A 219 19.13 -9.19 -2.55
CA PHE A 219 19.20 -7.73 -2.59
C PHE A 219 19.39 -7.22 -4.02
N HIS A 220 18.53 -6.31 -4.46
CA HIS A 220 18.72 -5.51 -5.69
C HIS A 220 18.97 -4.05 -5.34
N LEU A 221 19.90 -3.44 -6.07
CA LEU A 221 20.25 -2.03 -5.95
C LEU A 221 20.02 -1.35 -7.30
N GLY A 222 19.50 -0.13 -7.27
CA GLY A 222 19.21 0.71 -8.43
C GLY A 222 19.66 2.15 -8.17
N PHE A 223 19.86 2.91 -9.24
CA PHE A 223 20.32 4.30 -9.17
C PHE A 223 19.58 5.18 -10.17
N GLY A 224 19.12 6.34 -9.69
CA GLY A 224 18.56 7.41 -10.50
C GLY A 224 19.00 8.76 -9.97
N SER A 225 18.88 9.79 -10.80
CA SER A 225 19.21 11.14 -10.39
C SER A 225 18.25 12.18 -10.96
N PHE A 226 18.25 13.35 -10.34
CA PHE A 226 17.43 14.47 -10.74
C PHE A 226 18.16 15.80 -10.55
N VAL A 227 17.65 16.83 -11.22
CA VAL A 227 18.02 18.23 -11.01
C VAL A 227 16.71 19.02 -10.99
N ASP A 228 16.29 19.58 -12.13
CA ASP A 228 15.01 20.26 -12.24
C ASP A 228 14.50 20.37 -13.69
N LYS A 229 13.28 20.89 -13.86
CA LYS A 229 12.66 21.14 -15.16
C LYS A 229 13.52 22.10 -15.99
N VAL A 230 13.78 21.72 -17.24
CA VAL A 230 14.63 22.50 -18.16
C VAL A 230 13.84 23.67 -18.77
N LEU A 231 13.36 24.58 -17.93
CA LEU A 231 12.58 25.77 -18.27
C LEU A 231 13.05 26.96 -17.42
N MET A 232 12.88 28.18 -17.93
CA MET A 232 12.94 29.37 -17.06
C MET A 232 11.72 29.37 -16.12
N PRO A 233 11.83 29.81 -14.85
CA PRO A 233 13.01 30.41 -14.22
C PRO A 233 13.97 29.42 -13.56
N TYR A 234 13.67 28.12 -13.54
CA TYR A 234 14.44 27.09 -12.83
C TYR A 234 15.85 26.91 -13.40
N VAL A 235 15.99 26.93 -14.73
CA VAL A 235 17.30 26.86 -15.40
C VAL A 235 17.48 28.00 -16.40
N SER A 236 18.74 28.34 -16.71
CA SER A 236 19.03 29.34 -17.73
C SER A 236 18.83 28.79 -19.13
N THR A 237 17.92 29.39 -19.91
CA THR A 237 17.67 29.01 -21.32
C THR A 237 18.63 29.65 -22.33
N ILE A 238 19.70 30.32 -21.86
CA ILE A 238 20.75 30.83 -22.74
C ILE A 238 21.50 29.62 -23.31
N PRO A 239 21.65 29.45 -24.64
CA PRO A 239 22.18 28.23 -25.25
C PRO A 239 23.51 27.74 -24.66
N LYS A 240 24.46 28.66 -24.41
CA LYS A 240 25.75 28.32 -23.79
C LYS A 240 25.62 27.78 -22.36
N LYS A 241 24.63 28.27 -21.60
CA LYS A 241 24.37 27.84 -20.22
C LYS A 241 23.50 26.56 -20.15
N LEU A 242 22.74 26.26 -21.21
CA LEU A 242 22.07 24.96 -21.33
C LEU A 242 23.07 23.85 -21.63
N GLU A 243 24.09 24.12 -22.44
CA GLU A 243 25.15 23.15 -22.73
C GLU A 243 26.09 22.97 -21.52
N HIS A 244 26.49 24.09 -20.90
CA HIS A 244 27.37 24.11 -19.73
C HIS A 244 26.84 25.09 -18.65
N PRO A 245 25.99 24.63 -17.71
CA PRO A 245 25.41 25.50 -16.68
C PRO A 245 26.45 25.99 -15.67
N CYS A 246 27.52 25.21 -15.47
CA CYS A 246 28.66 25.51 -14.62
C CYS A 246 29.93 24.81 -15.12
N GLU A 247 31.07 25.11 -14.50
CA GLU A 247 32.35 24.44 -14.76
C GLU A 247 32.25 22.95 -14.38
N ASP A 248 32.67 22.09 -15.32
CA ASP A 248 32.60 20.62 -15.25
C ASP A 248 31.19 20.05 -15.01
N CYS A 249 30.16 20.74 -15.50
CA CYS A 249 28.76 20.32 -15.35
C CYS A 249 28.16 19.81 -16.66
N LYS A 250 27.29 18.80 -16.55
CA LYS A 250 26.41 18.36 -17.65
C LYS A 250 25.21 19.28 -17.81
N ALA A 251 24.61 19.27 -19.00
CA ALA A 251 23.36 19.93 -19.29
C ALA A 251 22.26 19.54 -18.27
N PRO A 252 21.38 20.47 -17.86
CA PRO A 252 20.32 20.20 -16.91
C PRO A 252 19.26 19.25 -17.49
N TYR A 253 18.63 18.49 -16.62
CA TYR A 253 17.58 17.52 -16.93
C TYR A 253 16.66 17.34 -15.71
N GLY A 254 15.43 16.89 -15.93
CA GLY A 254 14.47 16.65 -14.85
C GLY A 254 14.83 15.42 -14.01
N TYR A 255 14.68 14.23 -14.60
CA TYR A 255 14.97 12.95 -13.95
C TYR A 255 15.59 11.97 -14.95
N HIS A 256 16.51 11.13 -14.48
CA HIS A 256 17.13 10.05 -15.24
C HIS A 256 17.28 8.78 -14.40
N ASN A 257 16.79 7.66 -14.92
CA ASN A 257 17.06 6.32 -14.40
C ASN A 257 18.37 5.78 -15.01
N HIS A 258 19.49 5.92 -14.30
CA HIS A 258 20.79 5.44 -14.77
C HIS A 258 20.91 3.91 -14.71
N MET A 259 20.38 3.33 -13.64
CA MET A 259 20.58 1.91 -13.35
C MET A 259 19.29 1.29 -12.79
N PRO A 260 18.59 0.47 -13.58
CA PRO A 260 17.50 -0.34 -13.09
C PRO A 260 17.95 -1.27 -11.96
N LEU A 261 17.02 -1.65 -11.08
CA LEU A 261 17.25 -2.56 -9.96
C LEU A 261 17.83 -3.89 -10.42
N ASN A 262 19.03 -4.20 -9.96
CA ASN A 262 19.71 -5.44 -10.29
C ASN A 262 20.60 -5.94 -9.12
N ASN A 263 21.13 -7.16 -9.22
CA ASN A 263 21.96 -7.78 -8.19
C ASN A 263 23.48 -7.45 -8.32
N ASN A 264 23.88 -6.76 -9.38
CA ASN A 264 25.28 -6.36 -9.61
C ASN A 264 25.57 -5.04 -8.90
N THR A 265 25.80 -5.14 -7.60
CA THR A 265 26.08 -3.98 -6.77
C THR A 265 27.38 -3.24 -7.11
N GLU A 266 28.33 -3.88 -7.80
CA GLU A 266 29.56 -3.20 -8.25
C GLU A 266 29.26 -2.20 -9.38
N SER A 267 28.19 -2.43 -10.16
CA SER A 267 27.77 -1.47 -11.18
C SER A 267 27.30 -0.14 -10.59
N PHE A 268 26.66 -0.17 -9.42
CA PHE A 268 26.20 1.03 -8.72
C PHE A 268 27.31 2.04 -8.50
N SER A 269 28.42 1.62 -7.90
CA SER A 269 29.54 2.50 -7.57
C SER A 269 30.16 3.12 -8.83
N ASN A 270 30.12 2.41 -9.95
CA ASN A 270 30.57 2.92 -11.25
C ASN A 270 29.58 3.92 -11.86
N GLU A 271 28.28 3.61 -11.83
CA GLU A 271 27.23 4.51 -12.33
C GLU A 271 27.19 5.83 -11.55
N VAL A 272 27.30 5.77 -10.21
CA VAL A 272 27.40 6.96 -9.36
C VAL A 272 28.64 7.78 -9.72
N LYS A 273 29.81 7.16 -9.89
CA LYS A 273 31.04 7.88 -10.30
C LYS A 273 30.89 8.55 -11.66
N ASN A 274 30.29 7.85 -12.62
CA ASN A 274 30.10 8.35 -13.99
C ASN A 274 29.04 9.45 -14.11
N ALA A 275 28.08 9.53 -13.19
CA ALA A 275 27.01 10.51 -13.23
C ALA A 275 27.52 11.92 -12.84
N THR A 276 27.85 12.76 -13.82
CA THR A 276 28.30 14.14 -13.59
C THR A 276 27.20 15.02 -12.99
N VAL A 277 27.57 15.94 -12.09
CA VAL A 277 26.64 16.97 -11.60
C VAL A 277 26.20 17.91 -12.72
N SER A 278 25.10 18.60 -12.49
CA SER A 278 24.55 19.65 -13.34
C SER A 278 24.34 20.93 -12.53
N GLY A 279 23.56 21.87 -13.05
CA GLY A 279 23.20 23.08 -12.33
C GLY A 279 21.92 23.73 -12.84
N ASN A 280 21.20 24.32 -11.91
CA ASN A 280 19.99 25.13 -12.04
C ASN A 280 20.24 26.53 -11.43
N LEU A 281 19.22 27.38 -11.41
CA LEU A 281 19.30 28.79 -10.98
C LEU A 281 18.70 29.02 -9.60
N ASP A 282 17.62 28.32 -9.27
CA ASP A 282 16.94 28.40 -7.98
C ASP A 282 17.42 27.32 -7.01
N ALA A 283 16.89 27.35 -5.80
CA ALA A 283 17.34 26.51 -4.70
C ALA A 283 16.48 25.25 -4.46
N PRO A 284 15.14 25.27 -4.61
CA PRO A 284 14.36 24.03 -4.58
C PRO A 284 14.61 23.22 -5.85
N GLU A 285 14.60 21.90 -5.73
CA GLU A 285 14.88 20.99 -6.85
C GLU A 285 13.62 20.23 -7.31
N GLY A 286 13.70 19.63 -8.50
CA GLY A 286 12.63 18.87 -9.13
C GLY A 286 12.47 17.43 -8.62
N GLY A 287 12.90 17.13 -7.39
CA GLY A 287 12.95 15.77 -6.86
C GLY A 287 11.60 15.05 -6.78
N PHE A 288 10.50 15.78 -6.71
CA PHE A 288 9.15 15.20 -6.69
C PHE A 288 8.75 14.55 -8.02
N ASP A 289 9.16 15.11 -9.17
CA ASP A 289 8.99 14.45 -10.47
C ASP A 289 9.73 13.10 -10.49
N ALA A 290 10.94 13.10 -9.95
CA ALA A 290 11.80 11.93 -9.91
C ALA A 290 11.23 10.84 -9.00
N ILE A 291 10.70 11.19 -7.82
CA ILE A 291 9.98 10.26 -6.93
C ILE A 291 8.79 9.65 -7.67
N MET A 292 7.96 10.47 -8.32
CA MET A 292 6.79 9.99 -9.04
C MET A 292 7.15 9.00 -10.13
N GLN A 293 8.14 9.32 -10.96
CA GLN A 293 8.58 8.43 -12.04
C GLN A 293 9.23 7.15 -11.50
N ALA A 294 10.05 7.24 -10.46
CA ALA A 294 10.66 6.06 -9.83
C ALA A 294 9.61 5.09 -9.22
N ILE A 295 8.46 5.62 -8.79
CA ILE A 295 7.36 4.81 -8.26
C ILE A 295 6.47 4.26 -9.37
N ALA A 296 6.05 5.12 -10.31
CA ALA A 296 5.09 4.77 -11.37
C ALA A 296 5.69 3.82 -12.42
N CYS A 297 6.98 3.97 -12.75
CA CYS A 297 7.66 3.18 -13.77
C CYS A 297 8.14 1.81 -13.28
N ARG A 298 7.21 1.00 -12.75
CA ARG A 298 7.55 -0.28 -12.11
C ARG A 298 8.46 -1.19 -12.93
N SER A 299 8.17 -1.32 -14.22
CA SER A 299 8.92 -2.17 -15.14
C SER A 299 10.32 -1.63 -15.47
N GLN A 300 10.43 -0.33 -15.74
CA GLN A 300 11.68 0.32 -16.14
C GLN A 300 12.65 0.42 -14.97
N ILE A 301 12.12 0.64 -13.76
CA ILE A 301 12.91 0.66 -12.52
C ILE A 301 13.23 -0.76 -12.07
N GLY A 302 12.32 -1.72 -12.29
CA GLY A 302 12.54 -3.14 -11.99
C GLY A 302 12.05 -3.59 -10.61
N TRP A 303 11.04 -2.93 -10.04
CA TRP A 303 10.48 -3.29 -8.72
C TRP A 303 9.87 -4.69 -8.73
N ARG A 304 10.38 -5.58 -7.85
CA ARG A 304 9.86 -6.96 -7.76
C ARG A 304 8.53 -7.01 -7.03
N GLN A 305 7.69 -7.97 -7.40
CA GLN A 305 6.35 -8.14 -6.79
C GLN A 305 6.42 -8.55 -5.32
N GLN A 306 7.34 -9.46 -4.97
CA GLN A 306 7.53 -9.99 -3.61
C GLN A 306 8.88 -9.53 -3.05
N ALA A 307 8.99 -8.24 -2.73
CA ALA A 307 10.17 -7.66 -2.12
C ALA A 307 9.78 -6.46 -1.24
N ARG A 308 10.60 -6.17 -0.23
CA ARG A 308 10.56 -4.88 0.46
C ARG A 308 11.11 -3.82 -0.49
N ARG A 309 10.32 -2.82 -0.83
CA ARG A 309 10.71 -1.75 -1.76
C ARG A 309 11.07 -0.50 -0.96
N LEU A 310 12.33 -0.07 -1.07
CA LEU A 310 12.90 1.07 -0.38
C LEU A 310 13.40 2.08 -1.42
N LEU A 311 12.93 3.32 -1.35
CA LEU A 311 13.40 4.43 -2.17
C LEU A 311 14.17 5.39 -1.26
N VAL A 312 15.47 5.51 -1.45
CA VAL A 312 16.29 6.47 -0.71
C VAL A 312 16.39 7.74 -1.53
N PHE A 313 15.88 8.85 -1.01
CA PHE A 313 15.91 10.16 -1.65
C PHE A 313 16.97 11.03 -0.97
N SER A 314 17.97 11.49 -1.72
CA SER A 314 19.12 12.24 -1.18
C SER A 314 19.24 13.62 -1.82
N THR A 315 19.25 14.67 -0.99
CA THR A 315 19.38 16.08 -1.41
C THR A 315 19.82 16.98 -0.25
N ASP A 316 20.41 18.13 -0.58
CA ASP A 316 20.71 19.21 0.36
C ASP A 316 19.76 20.41 0.26
N ALA A 317 18.72 20.28 -0.57
CA ALA A 317 17.80 21.33 -0.96
C ALA A 317 16.33 21.05 -0.59
N GLY A 318 15.50 22.09 -0.76
CA GLY A 318 14.05 21.96 -0.75
C GLY A 318 13.52 21.29 -2.02
N PHE A 319 12.21 21.18 -2.15
CA PHE A 319 11.58 20.55 -3.31
C PHE A 319 10.50 21.45 -3.91
N HIS A 320 10.36 21.38 -5.22
CA HIS A 320 9.18 21.89 -5.92
C HIS A 320 8.00 20.92 -5.82
N TYR A 321 6.79 21.47 -5.76
CA TYR A 321 5.54 20.71 -5.68
C TYR A 321 4.46 21.34 -6.56
N ALA A 322 3.34 20.63 -6.74
CA ALA A 322 2.24 21.06 -7.60
C ALA A 322 1.86 22.54 -7.38
N GLY A 323 1.79 23.29 -8.49
CA GLY A 323 1.57 24.73 -8.54
C GLY A 323 2.83 25.50 -8.93
N ASP A 324 4.03 25.01 -8.57
CA ASP A 324 5.29 25.71 -8.84
C ASP A 324 5.63 25.75 -10.32
N GLY A 325 5.24 24.72 -11.10
CA GLY A 325 5.44 24.63 -12.55
C GLY A 325 4.79 25.77 -13.34
N LYS A 326 3.80 26.44 -12.74
CA LYS A 326 3.12 27.61 -13.32
C LYS A 326 4.10 28.74 -13.67
N LEU A 327 5.17 28.91 -12.89
CA LEU A 327 6.20 29.92 -13.15
C LEU A 327 6.95 29.65 -14.47
N GLY A 328 7.16 28.38 -14.82
CA GLY A 328 7.74 27.97 -16.10
C GLY A 328 6.72 27.75 -17.22
N GLY A 329 5.46 28.14 -17.03
CA GLY A 329 4.40 27.96 -18.01
C GLY A 329 3.83 26.54 -18.08
N VAL A 330 4.19 25.67 -17.14
CA VAL A 330 3.70 24.30 -17.06
C VAL A 330 2.49 24.26 -16.14
N ILE A 331 1.30 24.18 -16.75
CA ILE A 331 0.01 24.26 -16.04
C ILE A 331 -0.77 22.95 -16.03
N ALA A 332 -0.36 21.97 -16.85
CA ALA A 332 -1.00 20.68 -16.89
C ALA A 332 -0.61 19.90 -15.63
N PRO A 333 -1.57 19.41 -14.81
CA PRO A 333 -1.24 18.63 -13.63
C PRO A 333 -0.46 17.36 -13.98
N ASN A 334 0.38 16.88 -13.06
CA ASN A 334 1.00 15.57 -13.15
C ASN A 334 -0.07 14.48 -13.24
N ASP A 335 0.06 13.53 -14.16
CA ASP A 335 -0.94 12.44 -14.33
C ASP A 335 -0.67 11.22 -13.45
N GLY A 336 0.50 11.15 -12.81
CA GLY A 336 0.94 10.03 -11.97
C GLY A 336 1.35 8.79 -12.75
N GLU A 337 1.51 8.87 -14.07
CA GLU A 337 1.85 7.76 -14.94
C GLU A 337 3.34 7.73 -15.32
N CYS A 338 3.78 6.63 -15.92
CA CYS A 338 5.17 6.44 -16.31
C CYS A 338 5.49 7.05 -17.67
N HIS A 339 6.56 7.86 -17.73
CA HIS A 339 6.96 8.64 -18.90
C HIS A 339 8.48 8.62 -19.14
N LEU A 340 9.13 7.48 -18.89
CA LEU A 340 10.54 7.27 -19.23
C LEU A 340 10.70 6.81 -20.68
N ASN A 341 11.69 7.37 -21.37
CA ASN A 341 12.14 6.85 -22.67
C ASN A 341 13.02 5.60 -22.49
N GLU A 342 13.49 5.03 -23.61
CA GLU A 342 14.34 3.84 -23.61
C GLU A 342 15.70 4.09 -22.94
N GLU A 343 16.18 5.33 -22.94
CA GLU A 343 17.41 5.75 -22.26
C GLU A 343 17.24 6.01 -20.75
N GLY A 344 16.00 5.98 -20.23
CA GLY A 344 15.70 6.22 -18.82
C GLY A 344 15.47 7.68 -18.43
N GLY A 345 15.44 8.60 -19.39
CA GLY A 345 15.12 10.02 -19.18
C GLY A 345 13.63 10.31 -19.10
N TYR A 346 13.25 11.22 -18.20
CA TYR A 346 11.86 11.68 -18.06
C TYR A 346 11.44 12.64 -19.17
N THR A 347 10.49 12.20 -19.99
CA THR A 347 10.07 12.92 -21.21
C THR A 347 9.05 14.03 -20.96
N HIS A 348 8.30 13.96 -19.87
CA HIS A 348 7.20 14.89 -19.58
C HIS A 348 7.56 16.00 -18.57
N SER A 349 8.85 16.14 -18.23
CA SER A 349 9.34 17.14 -17.26
C SER A 349 8.88 18.57 -17.58
N THR A 350 8.86 18.95 -18.86
CA THR A 350 8.43 20.28 -19.32
C THR A 350 6.97 20.34 -19.77
N LEU A 351 6.26 19.21 -19.74
CA LEU A 351 4.88 19.09 -20.21
C LEU A 351 3.88 19.06 -19.05
N GLN A 352 4.28 18.53 -17.89
CA GLN A 352 3.45 18.36 -16.70
C GLN A 352 4.08 19.06 -15.49
N ASP A 353 3.24 19.63 -14.65
CA ASP A 353 3.61 20.26 -13.39
C ASP A 353 4.21 19.20 -12.44
N TYR A 354 4.87 19.67 -11.38
CA TYR A 354 5.35 18.79 -10.31
C TYR A 354 4.15 18.07 -9.67
N PRO A 355 4.33 16.84 -9.17
CA PRO A 355 3.26 16.13 -8.48
C PRO A 355 2.98 16.78 -7.12
N SER A 356 1.74 16.65 -6.66
CA SER A 356 1.36 17.02 -5.30
C SER A 356 1.80 15.96 -4.29
N ILE A 357 1.94 16.35 -3.02
CA ILE A 357 2.23 15.42 -1.91
C ILE A 357 1.19 14.28 -1.87
N SER A 358 -0.09 14.61 -2.12
CA SER A 358 -1.17 13.61 -2.13
C SER A 358 -1.03 12.60 -3.26
N GLN A 359 -0.58 13.02 -4.46
CA GLN A 359 -0.34 12.11 -5.56
C GLN A 359 0.83 11.17 -5.26
N ILE A 360 1.91 11.68 -4.68
CA ILE A 360 3.04 10.86 -4.21
C ILE A 360 2.56 9.84 -3.19
N ASN A 361 1.84 10.28 -2.15
CA ASN A 361 1.32 9.39 -1.10
C ASN A 361 0.40 8.30 -1.67
N GLN A 362 -0.46 8.65 -2.64
CA GLN A 362 -1.31 7.68 -3.31
C GLN A 362 -0.48 6.61 -4.04
N LYS A 363 0.48 7.02 -4.87
CA LYS A 363 1.33 6.09 -5.62
C LYS A 363 2.25 5.29 -4.71
N VAL A 364 2.70 5.84 -3.59
CA VAL A 364 3.43 5.14 -2.52
C VAL A 364 2.60 3.97 -1.96
N LYS A 365 1.32 4.21 -1.63
CA LYS A 365 0.40 3.18 -1.12
C LYS A 365 0.12 2.11 -2.16
N ASP A 366 -0.22 2.53 -3.39
CA ASP A 366 -0.56 1.62 -4.48
C ASP A 366 0.61 0.70 -4.86
N ASN A 367 1.84 1.19 -4.68
CA ASN A 367 3.06 0.46 -5.02
C ASN A 367 3.81 -0.07 -3.80
N ALA A 368 3.29 0.06 -2.58
CA ALA A 368 3.93 -0.40 -1.33
C ALA A 368 5.44 -0.06 -1.25
N ILE A 369 5.79 1.18 -1.57
CA ILE A 369 7.17 1.70 -1.50
C ILE A 369 7.35 2.45 -0.18
N ASN A 370 8.50 2.29 0.48
CA ASN A 370 8.85 3.10 1.64
C ASN A 370 9.93 4.10 1.23
N ILE A 371 9.72 5.38 1.55
CA ILE A 371 10.64 6.46 1.15
C ILE A 371 11.49 6.86 2.34
N ILE A 372 12.80 6.90 2.15
CA ILE A 372 13.76 7.39 3.15
C ILE A 372 14.34 8.69 2.63
N PHE A 373 13.94 9.82 3.22
CA PHE A 373 14.49 11.13 2.91
C PHE A 373 15.80 11.34 3.68
N ALA A 374 16.93 11.14 3.01
CA ALA A 374 18.27 11.36 3.51
C ALA A 374 18.74 12.78 3.14
N VAL A 375 18.54 13.74 4.04
CA VAL A 375 18.70 15.17 3.73
C VAL A 375 19.69 15.87 4.64
N THR A 376 20.30 16.96 4.20
CA THR A 376 21.21 17.74 5.06
C THR A 376 20.48 18.36 6.26
N SER A 377 21.23 18.70 7.32
CA SER A 377 20.66 19.16 8.60
C SER A 377 19.78 20.41 8.49
N ASN A 378 20.07 21.29 7.54
CA ASN A 378 19.28 22.50 7.28
C ASN A 378 17.91 22.17 6.66
N GLN A 379 17.77 21.05 5.97
CA GLN A 379 16.50 20.64 5.34
C GLN A 379 15.68 19.67 6.20
N LEU A 380 16.30 19.00 7.17
CA LEU A 380 15.66 17.95 7.97
C LEU A 380 14.27 18.36 8.50
N SER A 381 14.15 19.54 9.11
CA SER A 381 12.87 20.01 9.67
C SER A 381 11.73 20.19 8.65
N VAL A 382 12.05 20.39 7.38
CA VAL A 382 11.07 20.48 6.29
C VAL A 382 10.60 19.08 5.91
N TYR A 383 11.54 18.14 5.76
CA TYR A 383 11.23 16.76 5.41
C TYR A 383 10.57 15.98 6.55
N GLU A 384 10.87 16.28 7.81
CA GLU A 384 10.14 15.75 8.98
C GLU A 384 8.64 16.10 8.93
N LYS A 385 8.29 17.30 8.45
CA LYS A 385 6.87 17.65 8.23
C LYS A 385 6.28 16.96 7.01
N LEU A 386 7.09 16.73 5.98
CA LEU A 386 6.65 16.03 4.78
C LEU A 386 6.27 14.57 5.08
N VAL A 387 7.07 13.87 5.88
CA VAL A 387 6.83 12.44 6.18
C VAL A 387 5.53 12.20 6.95
N GLU A 388 5.04 13.17 7.72
CA GLU A 388 3.70 13.10 8.36
C GLU A 388 2.56 12.93 7.34
N HIS A 389 2.79 13.29 6.07
CA HIS A 389 1.80 13.26 4.99
C HIS A 389 1.99 12.09 4.02
N ILE A 390 3.07 11.31 4.15
CA ILE A 390 3.41 10.20 3.26
C ILE A 390 3.54 8.92 4.09
N GLN A 391 2.66 7.95 3.84
CA GLN A 391 2.65 6.70 4.60
C GLN A 391 3.92 5.88 4.30
N GLY A 392 4.59 5.39 5.36
CA GLY A 392 5.80 4.59 5.21
C GLY A 392 7.01 5.41 4.76
N ALA A 393 6.99 6.73 5.00
CA ALA A 393 8.15 7.59 4.79
C ALA A 393 8.84 7.92 6.11
N SER A 394 10.16 8.04 6.06
CA SER A 394 11.01 8.50 7.15
C SER A 394 11.99 9.55 6.66
N ALA A 395 12.47 10.39 7.57
CA ALA A 395 13.43 11.45 7.28
C ALA A 395 14.60 11.35 8.24
N ALA A 396 15.80 11.57 7.72
CA ALA A 396 17.00 11.52 8.51
C ALA A 396 18.10 12.40 7.94
N LYS A 397 18.96 12.86 8.83
CA LYS A 397 20.09 13.71 8.47
C LYS A 397 21.13 12.90 7.70
N LEU A 398 21.55 13.37 6.53
CA LEU A 398 22.70 12.90 5.76
C LEU A 398 24.00 13.34 6.46
N ASP A 399 24.82 12.38 6.89
CA ASP A 399 26.14 12.67 7.46
C ASP A 399 27.22 12.74 6.38
N ASN A 400 28.32 13.43 6.70
CA ASN A 400 29.43 13.70 5.79
C ASN A 400 30.18 12.45 5.31
N ASP A 401 29.95 11.28 5.89
CA ASP A 401 30.52 10.00 5.46
C ASP A 401 29.44 9.02 4.96
N SER A 402 28.19 9.51 4.88
CA SER A 402 26.99 8.77 4.51
C SER A 402 26.75 7.47 5.32
N SER A 403 27.42 7.30 6.47
CA SER A 403 27.34 6.10 7.30
C SER A 403 25.95 5.91 7.90
N ASN A 404 25.29 7.01 8.22
CA ASN A 404 23.91 7.09 8.68
C ASN A 404 22.92 6.48 7.66
N VAL A 405 23.16 6.61 6.35
CA VAL A 405 22.25 6.08 5.31
C VAL A 405 22.19 4.56 5.35
N VAL A 406 23.32 3.90 5.58
CA VAL A 406 23.35 2.45 5.73
C VAL A 406 22.54 2.02 6.94
N GLU A 407 22.70 2.72 8.07
CA GLU A 407 21.99 2.37 9.30
C GLU A 407 20.49 2.61 9.16
N LEU A 408 20.06 3.71 8.53
CA LEU A 408 18.66 3.99 8.24
C LEU A 408 18.01 2.92 7.37
N VAL A 409 18.72 2.43 6.35
CA VAL A 409 18.22 1.33 5.52
C VAL A 409 18.05 0.06 6.33
N LYS A 410 18.99 -0.24 7.25
CA LYS A 410 18.84 -1.38 8.17
C LYS A 410 17.68 -1.17 9.12
N GLU A 411 17.57 0.02 9.70
CA GLU A 411 16.51 0.40 10.61
C GLU A 411 15.18 0.32 9.89
N GLU A 412 15.01 0.78 8.67
CA GLU A 412 13.73 0.63 7.93
C GLU A 412 13.42 -0.83 7.57
N TYR A 413 14.46 -1.60 7.23
CA TYR A 413 14.32 -3.04 7.10
C TYR A 413 13.91 -3.70 8.43
N ALA A 414 14.36 -3.14 9.56
CA ALA A 414 14.22 -3.70 10.89
C ALA A 414 13.08 -3.13 11.76
N GLU A 415 12.64 -1.88 11.61
CA GLU A 415 11.63 -1.22 12.43
C GLU A 415 10.23 -1.72 12.08
N ASN A 416 10.07 -2.20 10.85
CA ASN A 416 8.93 -3.03 10.50
C ASN A 416 8.94 -4.41 11.20
N LEU A 417 9.99 -4.77 11.96
CA LEU A 417 10.03 -5.91 12.90
C LEU A 417 9.44 -5.58 14.28
N LEU A 418 9.26 -4.30 14.68
CA LEU A 418 8.91 -3.94 16.06
C LEU A 418 7.42 -3.63 16.31
N PHE A 419 6.62 -3.36 15.27
CA PHE A 419 5.15 -3.27 15.42
C PHE A 419 4.47 -4.58 15.87
N GLY A 420 5.22 -5.69 15.92
CA GLY A 420 4.74 -6.99 16.39
C GLY A 420 4.95 -7.28 17.88
N ARG A 421 5.47 -6.34 18.69
CA ARG A 421 5.79 -6.59 20.10
C ARG A 421 4.86 -5.90 21.13
N ASP A 422 3.81 -5.23 20.67
CA ASP A 422 2.70 -4.90 21.55
C ASP A 422 1.55 -5.87 21.27
N GLU A 423 0.98 -6.45 22.33
CA GLU A 423 -0.32 -7.15 22.32
C GLU A 423 -1.48 -6.16 22.04
N GLY A 424 -1.30 -5.24 21.08
CA GLY A 424 -2.29 -4.28 20.66
C GLY A 424 -3.22 -4.91 19.63
N GLN A 425 -4.51 -4.96 19.96
CA GLN A 425 -5.56 -5.24 18.98
C GLN A 425 -5.39 -4.36 17.74
N CYS A 426 -5.04 -4.94 16.59
CA CYS A 426 -5.13 -4.22 15.32
C CYS A 426 -6.63 -3.98 15.01
N HIS A 427 -7.10 -2.75 15.22
CA HIS A 427 -8.46 -2.35 14.86
C HIS A 427 -8.52 -2.08 13.35
N TRP A 428 -8.78 -3.12 12.56
CA TRP A 428 -9.12 -2.96 11.15
C TRP A 428 -10.59 -2.56 11.04
N ARG A 429 -10.87 -1.29 10.77
CA ARG A 429 -12.21 -0.84 10.42
C ARG A 429 -12.42 -1.19 8.94
N CYS A 430 -13.27 -2.18 8.66
CA CYS A 430 -13.77 -2.40 7.30
C CYS A 430 -14.69 -1.23 6.95
N GLU A 431 -14.13 -0.16 6.40
CA GLU A 431 -14.93 0.81 5.66
C GLU A 431 -15.25 0.18 4.29
N ASN A 432 -16.53 0.20 3.91
CA ASN A 432 -17.00 -0.37 2.66
C ASN A 432 -16.15 0.16 1.50
N HIS A 433 -15.64 -0.77 0.67
CA HIS A 433 -14.67 -0.60 -0.42
C HIS A 433 -13.21 -0.91 -0.08
N LEU A 434 -12.91 -2.17 0.30
CA LEU A 434 -11.61 -2.77 -0.01
C LEU A 434 -11.82 -4.03 -0.86
N LEU A 435 -11.89 -3.83 -2.17
CA LEU A 435 -11.68 -4.92 -3.13
C LEU A 435 -10.18 -5.23 -3.10
N LEU A 436 -9.79 -6.27 -2.36
CA LEU A 436 -8.51 -6.92 -2.57
C LEU A 436 -8.57 -7.59 -3.96
N VAL A 437 -8.15 -6.84 -4.98
CA VAL A 437 -7.94 -7.40 -6.32
C VAL A 437 -6.64 -8.19 -6.28
N LEU A 438 -6.76 -9.51 -6.12
CA LEU A 438 -5.72 -10.42 -6.61
C LEU A 438 -5.78 -10.41 -8.15
N PRO A 439 -4.64 -10.41 -8.86
CA PRO A 439 -4.64 -10.35 -10.32
C PRO A 439 -5.04 -11.72 -10.88
N GLU A 440 -6.33 -11.92 -11.11
CA GLU A 440 -6.82 -13.08 -11.84
C GLU A 440 -6.89 -12.72 -13.33
N GLN A 441 -6.04 -13.37 -14.13
CA GLN A 441 -6.08 -13.25 -15.57
C GLN A 441 -7.45 -13.67 -16.09
N ARG A 442 -8.14 -12.78 -16.81
CA ARG A 442 -9.25 -13.16 -17.67
C ARG A 442 -9.23 -12.40 -18.98
N THR A 443 -8.67 -13.08 -19.98
CA THR A 443 -9.13 -12.96 -21.36
C THR A 443 -10.60 -13.38 -21.43
N ARG A 444 -11.48 -12.48 -21.88
CA ARG A 444 -12.53 -12.74 -22.88
C ARG A 444 -13.32 -11.49 -23.22
N THR A 445 -13.33 -11.23 -24.51
CA THR A 445 -14.29 -10.44 -25.27
C THR A 445 -15.75 -10.76 -24.88
N ALA A 446 -16.56 -9.72 -24.71
CA ALA A 446 -18.01 -9.82 -24.79
C ALA A 446 -18.56 -8.54 -25.43
N ASP A 447 -19.10 -8.72 -26.63
CA ASP A 447 -19.90 -7.75 -27.38
C ASP A 447 -21.05 -7.21 -26.52
N LEU A 448 -21.19 -5.88 -26.48
CA LEU A 448 -22.37 -5.20 -25.98
C LEU A 448 -23.18 -4.67 -27.16
N GLN A 449 -24.13 -5.49 -27.63
CA GLN A 449 -25.27 -5.03 -28.43
C GLN A 449 -26.18 -4.16 -27.55
N VAL A 450 -26.28 -2.88 -27.90
CA VAL A 450 -27.25 -1.95 -27.32
C VAL A 450 -28.62 -2.18 -27.98
N ARG A 451 -29.62 -2.56 -27.18
CA ARG A 451 -31.04 -2.61 -27.57
C ARG A 451 -31.61 -1.21 -27.70
N GLN A 452 -32.28 -0.95 -28.82
CA GLN A 452 -33.15 0.21 -29.05
C GLN A 452 -34.49 0.08 -28.31
N PRO A 453 -35.17 1.18 -27.96
CA PRO A 453 -36.62 1.23 -27.81
C PRO A 453 -37.31 1.71 -29.09
N GLU A 454 -38.46 1.12 -29.39
CA GLU A 454 -39.31 1.33 -30.58
C GLU A 454 -40.06 2.69 -30.62
N GLY A 455 -40.24 3.17 -31.86
CA GLY A 455 -41.19 4.12 -32.52
C GLY A 455 -42.12 5.04 -31.70
N GLY A 456 -42.49 6.26 -32.13
CA GLY A 456 -42.48 7.02 -33.41
C GLY A 456 -43.42 8.25 -33.21
N PRO A 457 -43.86 9.02 -34.24
CA PRO A 457 -43.50 9.04 -35.65
C PRO A 457 -42.97 10.41 -36.17
N ALA A 458 -42.64 10.37 -37.47
CA ALA A 458 -41.94 11.30 -38.35
C ALA A 458 -42.50 12.72 -38.56
N SER A 459 -41.58 13.64 -38.89
CA SER A 459 -41.67 14.61 -40.00
C SER A 459 -40.29 15.27 -40.18
N GLU A 460 -39.44 14.83 -41.11
CA GLU A 460 -39.28 15.38 -42.47
C GLU A 460 -39.01 16.91 -42.52
N LEU A 461 -37.75 17.33 -42.75
CA LEU A 461 -37.29 18.16 -43.90
C LEU A 461 -35.96 18.90 -43.64
N HIS A 462 -35.06 18.80 -44.63
CA HIS A 462 -34.05 19.75 -45.12
C HIS A 462 -32.89 20.27 -44.24
N SER A 463 -31.68 19.84 -44.63
CA SER A 463 -30.51 20.72 -44.77
C SER A 463 -30.70 21.69 -45.96
N PRO A 464 -30.04 22.86 -45.97
CA PRO A 464 -28.73 22.90 -46.62
C PRO A 464 -27.69 23.83 -45.95
N ASP A 465 -26.45 23.59 -46.36
CA ASP A 465 -25.24 24.40 -46.19
C ASP A 465 -25.41 25.89 -46.49
N SER A 466 -24.68 26.75 -45.77
CA SER A 466 -23.81 27.79 -46.39
C SER A 466 -23.02 28.63 -45.37
N VAL A 467 -21.69 28.49 -45.48
CA VAL A 467 -20.63 29.52 -45.49
C VAL A 467 -21.02 30.97 -45.17
N ALA A 468 -20.35 31.58 -44.18
CA ALA A 468 -19.88 32.97 -44.23
C ALA A 468 -18.76 33.24 -43.20
N GLN A 469 -17.54 33.50 -43.69
CA GLN A 469 -16.56 34.34 -42.98
C GLN A 469 -17.06 35.79 -42.99
N VAL A 470 -16.66 36.60 -41.99
CA VAL A 470 -16.11 37.98 -42.15
C VAL A 470 -15.78 38.63 -40.79
N SER A 471 -14.47 38.90 -40.63
CA SER A 471 -13.77 40.04 -40.00
C SER A 471 -14.04 40.56 -38.57
N ARG A 472 -12.93 40.56 -37.80
CA ARG A 472 -12.26 41.69 -37.10
C ARG A 472 -13.11 42.83 -36.50
N GLY A 473 -12.98 42.99 -35.19
CA GLY A 473 -13.15 44.26 -34.48
C GLY A 473 -12.16 44.32 -33.31
N SER A 474 -11.16 45.20 -33.42
CA SER A 474 -10.18 45.53 -32.39
C SER A 474 -10.71 46.70 -31.57
N ALA A 475 -10.62 46.64 -30.24
CA ALA A 475 -10.61 47.83 -29.39
C ALA A 475 -9.81 47.51 -28.13
N ARG A 476 -8.90 48.43 -27.79
CA ARG A 476 -7.90 48.41 -26.74
C ARG A 476 -8.02 49.73 -25.98
N LEU A 477 -7.54 49.74 -24.72
CA LEU A 477 -7.27 50.88 -23.81
C LEU A 477 -8.51 51.35 -23.00
N ASP A 478 -8.45 51.69 -21.71
CA ASP A 478 -7.37 52.10 -20.78
C ASP A 478 -7.89 51.88 -19.32
N THR A 479 -7.13 51.31 -18.38
CA THR A 479 -6.31 51.91 -17.29
C THR A 479 -7.05 52.68 -16.18
N ASP A 480 -6.52 52.49 -14.96
CA ASP A 480 -6.67 53.22 -13.70
C ASP A 480 -7.81 52.80 -12.73
N ASP A 481 -7.41 52.09 -11.65
CA ASP A 481 -7.53 52.66 -10.31
C ASP A 481 -6.64 51.92 -9.28
N LEU A 482 -5.87 52.73 -8.54
CA LEU A 482 -4.91 52.36 -7.51
C LEU A 482 -5.36 53.01 -6.18
N HIS A 483 -5.18 52.28 -5.07
CA HIS A 483 -5.18 52.74 -3.66
C HIS A 483 -6.50 53.02 -2.91
N LEU A 484 -6.80 52.15 -1.93
CA LEU A 484 -7.10 52.39 -0.48
C LEU A 484 -7.64 51.03 0.05
N ALA A 485 -7.28 50.46 1.20
CA ALA A 485 -6.97 51.02 2.49
C ALA A 485 -6.14 50.04 3.35
N ARG A 486 -5.28 50.60 4.21
CA ARG A 486 -4.64 49.94 5.36
C ARG A 486 -5.50 50.19 6.62
N ARG A 487 -5.46 49.20 7.52
CA ARG A 487 -5.54 49.23 9.00
C ARG A 487 -6.84 48.77 9.72
N HIS A 488 -6.56 47.84 10.64
CA HIS A 488 -7.21 47.50 11.92
C HIS A 488 -8.52 46.67 11.89
N GLN A 489 -8.43 45.42 12.36
CA GLN A 489 -8.75 45.07 13.74
C GLN A 489 -8.28 43.65 14.12
N ARG A 490 -7.71 43.53 15.32
CA ARG A 490 -7.52 42.26 16.04
C ARG A 490 -8.88 41.81 16.56
N GLY A 491 -9.19 40.52 16.42
CA GLY A 491 -10.31 39.87 17.08
C GLY A 491 -10.11 38.36 17.05
N HIS A 492 -9.95 37.76 18.23
CA HIS A 492 -9.98 36.32 18.44
C HIS A 492 -11.32 35.74 17.99
N ALA A 493 -11.29 34.64 17.22
CA ALA A 493 -12.40 33.69 17.14
C ALA A 493 -11.86 32.31 16.75
N ASN A 494 -12.21 31.30 17.55
CA ASN A 494 -12.12 29.87 17.24
C ASN A 494 -12.80 29.55 15.89
N PRO A 495 -12.39 28.45 15.24
CA PRO A 495 -13.36 27.62 14.56
C PRO A 495 -13.21 26.14 14.96
N ALA A 496 -14.11 25.69 15.83
CA ALA A 496 -14.72 24.39 15.64
C ALA A 496 -15.79 24.54 14.54
N GLU A 497 -16.09 23.45 13.85
CA GLU A 497 -17.05 23.30 12.73
C GLU A 497 -16.48 23.58 11.33
N TYR A 498 -16.14 22.51 10.63
CA TYR A 498 -16.39 22.41 9.19
C TYR A 498 -17.20 21.16 8.90
N ALA A 499 -18.38 21.41 8.33
CA ALA A 499 -19.38 20.46 7.92
C ALA A 499 -18.94 19.69 6.67
N VAL A 500 -19.31 18.42 6.65
CA VAL A 500 -19.21 17.49 5.52
C VAL A 500 -20.24 17.86 4.46
N LEU A 501 -19.78 18.16 3.25
CA LEU A 501 -20.59 18.24 2.04
C LEU A 501 -20.07 17.19 1.06
N VAL A 502 -20.68 16.01 1.09
CA VAL A 502 -20.56 14.98 0.06
C VAL A 502 -21.70 15.24 -0.93
N SER A 503 -21.36 15.50 -2.20
CA SER A 503 -22.33 15.50 -3.30
C SER A 503 -22.06 14.31 -4.21
N LEU A 504 -23.19 13.65 -4.52
CA LEU A 504 -23.49 12.48 -5.35
C LEU A 504 -22.52 12.12 -6.48
#